data_AF-A0A961PE93-F1
#
_entry.id   AF-A0A961PE93-F1
#
_cell.length_a   1.000
_cell.length_b   1.000
_cell.length_c   1.000
_cell.angle_alpha   90.00
_cell.angle_beta   90.00
_cell.angle_gamma   90.00
#
_symmetry.space_group_name_H-M   'P 1'
#
loop_
_entity.id
_entity.type
_entity.pdbx_description
1 polymer ?
#
loop_
_entity_poly.entity_id
_entity_poly.type
_entity_poly.pdbx_seq_one_letter_code
_entity_poly.pdbx_strand_id
1 'polypeptide(L)'
;MLDLLGTIGGNILSLPGIVGLALGMATRNWLLAAIMGGLVGVLETYLFGGTHPGHVTVIEVAVAVLVGMAAGVVGCAIRHKGATV
;
A
#
# COMPACT_ATOMS: atom_id res chain seq x y z
N MET A 1 -17.17 12.76 2.96
CA MET A 1 -17.08 11.82 1.81
C MET A 1 -15.87 12.15 0.93
N LEU A 2 -15.62 13.43 0.65
CA LEU A 2 -14.40 13.89 -0.02
C LEU A 2 -13.12 13.55 0.76
N ASP A 3 -13.14 13.64 2.09
CA ASP A 3 -11.97 13.31 2.93
C ASP A 3 -11.59 11.83 2.83
N LEU A 4 -12.57 10.92 2.88
CA LEU A 4 -12.35 9.49 2.71
C LEU A 4 -11.74 9.17 1.33
N LEU A 5 -12.25 9.84 0.29
CA LEU A 5 -11.74 9.69 -1.07
C LEU A 5 -10.34 10.28 -1.22
N GLY A 6 -10.05 11.38 -0.50
CA GLY A 6 -8.74 12.00 -0.38
C GLY A 6 -7.72 11.11 0.32
N THR A 7 -8.10 10.44 1.42
CA THR A 7 -7.24 9.47 2.11
C THR A 7 -6.94 8.25 1.24
N ILE A 8 -7.94 7.72 0.53
CA ILE A 8 -7.75 6.59 -0.39
C ILE A 8 -6.83 7.00 -1.54
N GLY A 9 -7.14 8.12 -2.22
CA GLY A 9 -6.33 8.62 -3.33
C GLY A 9 -4.91 8.99 -2.90
N GLY A 10 -4.77 9.55 -1.70
CA GLY A 10 -3.48 9.83 -1.05
C GLY A 10 -2.66 8.56 -0.87
N ASN A 11 -3.22 7.52 -0.25
CA ASN A 11 -2.52 6.25 -0.01
C ASN A 11 -2.13 5.50 -1.30
N ILE A 12 -2.93 5.65 -2.36
CA ILE A 12 -2.63 5.06 -3.67
C ILE A 12 -1.44 5.78 -4.33
N LEU A 13 -1.34 7.10 -4.18
CA LEU A 13 -0.26 7.91 -4.74
C LEU A 13 0.95 8.06 -3.80
N SER A 14 0.81 7.70 -2.53
CA SER A 14 1.87 7.79 -1.52
C SER A 14 2.68 6.48 -1.41
N LEU A 15 3.42 6.37 -0.31
CA LEU A 15 4.34 5.29 0.00
C LEU A 15 3.71 3.88 -0.08
N PRO A 16 2.50 3.61 0.46
CA PRO A 16 1.85 2.31 0.36
C PRO A 16 1.61 1.87 -1.08
N GLY A 17 1.14 2.78 -1.94
CA GLY A 17 0.90 2.50 -3.34
C GLY A 17 2.18 2.29 -4.15
N ILE A 18 3.10 3.27 -4.14
CA ILE A 18 4.31 3.22 -4.98
C ILE A 18 5.31 2.17 -4.47
N VAL A 19 5.62 2.18 -3.17
CA VAL A 19 6.59 1.26 -2.58
C VAL A 19 6.00 -0.14 -2.45
N GLY A 20 4.71 -0.27 -2.12
CA GLY A 20 4.01 -1.55 -2.17
C GLY A 20 4.08 -2.20 -3.55
N LEU A 21 3.79 -1.44 -4.62
CA LEU A 21 3.88 -1.93 -6.00
C LEU A 21 5.32 -2.26 -6.41
N ALA A 22 6.30 -1.43 -6.04
CA ALA A 22 7.72 -1.71 -6.30
C ALA A 22 8.21 -2.98 -5.60
N LEU A 23 7.84 -3.20 -4.34
CA LEU A 23 8.16 -4.43 -3.59
C LEU A 23 7.41 -5.64 -4.15
N GLY A 24 6.18 -5.46 -4.60
CA GLY A 24 5.43 -6.46 -5.35
C GLY A 24 6.17 -6.92 -6.60
N MET A 25 6.67 -5.97 -7.40
CA MET A 25 7.52 -6.28 -8.56
C MET A 25 8.87 -6.88 -8.19
N ALA A 26 9.41 -6.63 -6.98
CA ALA A 26 10.66 -7.24 -6.53
C ALA A 26 10.50 -8.71 -6.09
N THR A 27 9.27 -9.19 -5.91
CA THR A 27 8.98 -10.56 -5.48
C THR A 27 8.29 -11.37 -6.59
N ARG A 28 8.41 -12.71 -6.53
CA ARG A 28 7.74 -13.65 -7.45
C ARG A 28 6.66 -14.49 -6.75
N ASN A 29 6.42 -14.21 -5.47
CA ASN A 29 5.51 -14.94 -4.60
C ASN A 29 4.41 -13.99 -4.13
N TRP A 30 3.18 -14.29 -4.55
CA TRP A 30 1.97 -13.52 -4.27
C TRP A 30 1.76 -13.22 -2.79
N LEU A 31 2.07 -14.18 -1.91
CA LEU A 31 1.88 -14.03 -0.47
C LEU A 31 2.88 -13.04 0.13
N LEU A 32 4.14 -13.13 -0.30
CA LEU A 32 5.21 -12.22 0.10
C LEU A 32 4.93 -10.79 -0.38
N ALA A 33 4.43 -10.63 -1.60
CA ALA A 33 4.04 -9.35 -2.15
C ALA A 33 2.92 -8.68 -1.34
N ALA A 34 1.89 -9.44 -0.96
CA ALA A 34 0.79 -8.94 -0.13
C ALA A 34 1.27 -8.55 1.27
N ILE A 35 2.07 -9.39 1.94
CA ILE A 35 2.60 -9.11 3.28
C ILE A 35 3.50 -7.87 3.27
N MET A 36 4.40 -7.76 2.29
CA MET A 36 5.29 -6.61 2.15
C MET A 36 4.51 -5.33 1.86
N GLY A 37 3.52 -5.39 0.97
CA GLY A 37 2.63 -4.26 0.70
C GLY A 37 1.83 -3.82 1.93
N GLY A 38 1.27 -4.76 2.68
CA GLY A 38 0.56 -4.48 3.94
C GLY A 38 1.49 -3.88 5.01
N LEU A 39 2.72 -4.37 5.15
CA LEU A 39 3.73 -3.82 6.05
C LEU A 39 4.10 -2.37 5.71
N VAL A 40 4.19 -2.04 4.42
CA VAL A 40 4.43 -0.64 3.99
C VAL A 40 3.27 0.25 4.41
N GLY A 41 2.01 -0.21 4.28
CA GLY A 41 0.84 0.54 4.75
C GLY A 41 0.86 0.81 6.26
N VAL A 42 1.28 -0.17 7.07
CA VAL A 42 1.46 0.02 8.53
C VAL A 42 2.61 0.99 8.81
N LEU A 43 3.75 0.82 8.16
CA LEU A 43 4.93 1.65 8.37
C LEU A 43 4.67 3.10 7.98
N GLU A 44 3.99 3.35 6.86
CA GLU A 44 3.63 4.71 6.44
C GLU A 44 2.67 5.36 7.44
N THR A 45 1.65 4.64 7.89
CA THR A 45 0.75 5.14 8.94
C THR A 45 1.52 5.53 10.20
N TYR A 46 2.52 4.74 10.61
CA TYR A 46 3.33 5.05 11.79
C TYR A 46 4.34 6.19 11.56
N LEU A 47 4.94 6.31 10.37
CA LEU A 47 5.90 7.37 10.04
C LEU A 47 5.22 8.72 9.77
N PHE A 48 4.11 8.72 9.02
CA PHE A 48 3.44 9.92 8.53
C PHE A 48 2.20 10.30 9.34
N GLY A 49 1.54 9.34 10.00
CA GLY A 49 0.40 9.60 10.90
C GLY A 49 0.78 10.45 12.14
N GLY A 50 2.07 10.56 12.47
CA GLY A 50 2.57 11.49 13.49
C GLY A 50 2.53 12.97 13.09
N THR A 51 2.35 13.30 11.80
CA THR A 51 2.38 14.70 11.32
C THR A 51 1.06 15.44 11.52
N HIS A 52 -0.05 14.74 11.82
CA HIS A 52 -1.35 15.31 12.20
C HIS A 52 -1.91 14.59 13.45
N PRO A 53 -1.50 14.99 14.66
CA PRO A 53 -1.72 14.24 15.92
C PRO A 53 -3.17 14.23 16.44
N GLY A 54 -4.18 14.47 15.60
CA GLY A 54 -5.58 14.60 16.03
C GLY A 54 -6.60 13.66 15.39
N HIS A 55 -6.27 12.92 14.32
CA HIS A 55 -7.31 12.28 13.51
C HIS A 55 -6.95 10.96 12.80
N VAL A 56 -5.86 10.28 13.19
CA VAL A 56 -5.55 8.95 12.62
C VAL A 56 -6.57 7.95 13.15
N THR A 57 -7.64 7.75 12.39
CA THR A 57 -8.69 6.79 12.74
C THR A 57 -8.28 5.39 12.30
N VAL A 58 -8.77 4.37 13.00
CA VAL A 58 -8.56 2.95 12.66
C VAL A 58 -8.90 2.65 11.19
N ILE A 59 -9.81 3.43 10.62
CA ILE A 59 -10.23 3.35 9.21
C ILE A 59 -9.11 3.78 8.26
N GLU A 60 -8.34 4.83 8.57
CA GLU A 60 -7.24 5.29 7.71
C GLU A 60 -6.10 4.27 7.68
N VAL A 61 -5.79 3.67 8.84
CA VAL A 61 -4.81 2.59 8.95
C VAL A 61 -5.25 1.38 8.14
N ALA A 62 -6.53 1.00 8.26
CA ALA A 62 -7.09 -0.11 7.49
C ALA A 62 -7.03 0.17 5.98
N VAL A 63 -7.32 1.39 5.53
CA VAL A 63 -7.21 1.79 4.13
C VAL A 63 -5.76 1.74 3.66
N ALA A 64 -4.80 2.28 4.42
CA ALA A 64 -3.38 2.24 4.07
C ALA A 64 -2.86 0.81 3.88
N VAL A 65 -3.24 -0.08 4.80
CA VAL A 65 -2.89 -1.51 4.75
C VAL A 65 -3.52 -2.19 3.54
N LEU A 66 -4.82 -1.97 3.28
CA LEU A 66 -5.50 -2.58 2.15
C LEU A 66 -4.96 -2.09 0.81
N VAL A 67 -4.70 -0.78 0.68
CA VAL A 67 -4.08 -0.20 -0.52
C VAL A 67 -2.68 -0.75 -0.73
N GLY A 68 -1.87 -0.82 0.33
CA GLY A 68 -0.53 -1.41 0.28
C GLY A 68 -0.54 -2.88 -0.14
N MET A 69 -1.42 -3.71 0.44
CA MET A 69 -1.58 -5.10 0.03
C MET A 69 -1.99 -5.22 -1.44
N ALA A 70 -2.99 -4.44 -1.87
CA ALA A 70 -3.47 -4.44 -3.25
C ALA A 70 -2.37 -4.02 -4.23
N ALA A 71 -1.63 -2.95 -3.92
CA ALA A 71 -0.51 -2.47 -4.72
C ALA A 71 0.60 -3.53 -4.83
N GLY A 72 0.95 -4.20 -3.72
CA GLY A 72 1.89 -5.31 -3.72
C GLY A 72 1.46 -6.48 -4.59
N VAL A 73 0.21 -6.91 -4.48
CA VAL A 73 -0.36 -7.98 -5.32
C VAL A 73 -0.35 -7.59 -6.80
N VAL A 74 -0.74 -6.35 -7.13
CA VAL A 74 -0.72 -5.84 -8.51
C VAL A 74 0.71 -5.79 -9.07
N GLY A 75 1.69 -5.34 -8.28
CA GLY A 75 3.10 -5.37 -8.66
C GLY A 75 3.63 -6.78 -8.96
N CYS A 76 3.26 -7.75 -8.12
CA CYS A 76 3.62 -9.15 -8.35
C CYS A 76 2.94 -9.73 -9.60
N ALA A 77 1.68 -9.36 -9.85
CA ALA A 77 0.96 -9.76 -11.05
C ALA A 77 1.61 -9.18 -12.33
N ILE A 78 2.04 -7.91 -12.30
CA ILE A 78 2.77 -7.27 -13.40
C ILE A 78 4.06 -8.04 -13.70
N ARG A 79 4.86 -8.37 -12.68
CA ARG A 79 6.09 -9.16 -12.88
C ARG A 79 5.80 -10.56 -13.40
N HIS A 80 4.75 -11.22 -12.91
CA HIS A 80 4.43 -12.55 -13.39
C HIS A 80 4.04 -12.54 -14.87
N LYS A 81 3.26 -11.54 -15.30
CA LYS A 81 2.85 -11.36 -16.70
C LYS A 81 3.99 -10.84 -17.59
N GLY A 82 4.88 -10.02 -17.04
CA GLY A 82 6.10 -9.54 -17.70
C GLY A 82 7.23 -10.57 -17.76
N ALA A 83 7.16 -11.67 -17.01
CA ALA A 83 8.09 -12.80 -17.12
C ALA A 83 7.58 -13.92 -18.05
N THR A 84 6.37 -13.77 -18.61
CA THR A 84 5.76 -14.68 -19.58
C THR A 84 5.80 -14.13 -21.02
N VAL A 85 6.57 -13.07 -21.27
CA VAL A 85 6.92 -12.60 -22.63
C VAL A 85 8.26 -13.18 -23.07
#